data_AF-A0A519ZXZ8-F1
#
_entry.id   AF-A0A519ZXZ8-F1
#
_cell.length_a   1.000
_cell.length_b   1.000
_cell.length_c   1.000
_cell.angle_alpha   90.00
_cell.angle_beta   90.00
_cell.angle_gamma   90.00
#
_symmetry.space_group_name_H-M   'P 1'
#
loop_
_entity.id
_entity.type
_entity.pdbx_description
1 polymer ?
#
loop_
_entity_poly.entity_id
_entity_poly.type
_entity_poly.pdbx_seq_one_letter_code
_entity_poly.pdbx_strand_id
1 'polypeptide(L)'
;MRSDNSEYVPLISVEIAWLLGSWAISFVLLGLVVGFGRLAAGPLDIQLHNRYFMLSVGYAVFPIFVVVATIVTVVRGALGRFKSNTIKAVLGLLGVVWAFLLLVVYTLVQNLH
;
A
#
# COMPACT_ATOMS: atom_id res chain seq x y z
N MET A 1 6.20 10.38 37.52
CA MET A 1 5.86 9.64 36.30
C MET A 1 6.62 10.28 35.15
N ARG A 2 7.80 9.74 34.82
CA ARG A 2 8.68 10.27 33.78
C ARG A 2 8.22 9.68 32.45
N SER A 3 7.92 10.56 31.51
CA SER A 3 7.30 10.26 30.22
C SER A 3 8.16 9.31 29.38
N ASP A 4 7.63 8.11 29.10
CA ASP A 4 8.15 7.10 28.16
C ASP A 4 8.17 7.57 26.69
N ASN A 5 7.88 8.85 26.41
CA ASN A 5 7.70 9.35 25.05
C ASN A 5 8.97 9.22 24.19
N SER A 6 10.17 9.12 24.80
CA SER A 6 11.42 8.97 24.05
C SER A 6 11.59 7.60 23.37
N GLU A 7 10.95 6.55 23.87
CA GLU A 7 11.05 5.20 23.29
C GLU A 7 10.01 4.95 22.18
N TYR A 8 8.88 5.66 22.19
CA TYR A 8 7.84 5.53 21.16
C TYR A 8 8.20 6.21 19.83
N VAL A 9 8.87 7.37 19.89
CA VAL A 9 9.29 8.13 18.70
C VAL A 9 10.20 7.30 17.76
N PRO A 10 11.25 6.60 18.22
CA PRO A 10 12.07 5.79 17.33
C PRO A 10 11.29 4.60 16.75
N LEU A 11 10.39 3.98 17.52
CA LEU A 11 9.60 2.85 17.04
C LEU A 11 8.63 3.26 15.92
N ILE A 12 7.90 4.37 16.08
CA ILE A 12 7.00 4.90 15.05
C ILE A 12 7.78 5.33 13.81
N SER A 13 8.94 5.95 13.98
CA SER A 13 9.80 6.37 12.86
C SER A 13 10.25 5.18 12.01
N VAL A 14 10.60 4.06 12.65
CA VAL A 14 10.92 2.81 11.95
C VAL A 14 9.72 2.30 11.17
N GLU A 15 8.51 2.30 11.76
CA GLU A 15 7.29 1.88 11.07
C GLU A 15 6.99 2.73 9.83
N ILE A 16 7.11 4.06 9.95
CA ILE A 16 6.94 4.99 8.83
C ILE A 16 7.99 4.73 7.75
N ALA A 17 9.26 4.54 8.12
CA ALA A 17 10.33 4.25 7.17
C ALA A 17 10.04 2.97 6.37
N TRP A 18 9.50 1.93 7.01
CA TRP A 18 9.11 0.69 6.32
C TRP A 18 7.91 0.88 5.38
N LEU A 19 6.93 1.68 5.78
CA LEU A 19 5.80 2.02 4.90
C LEU A 19 6.27 2.82 3.68
N LEU A 20 7.16 3.79 3.88
CA LEU A 20 7.79 4.54 2.79
C LEU A 20 8.65 3.64 1.89
N GLY A 21 9.38 2.68 2.46
CA GLY A 21 10.12 1.68 1.69
C GLY A 21 9.18 0.81 0.84
N SER A 22 8.05 0.39 1.41
CA SER A 22 7.02 -0.38 0.68
C SER A 22 6.40 0.46 -0.45
N TRP A 23 6.20 1.76 -0.22
CA TRP A 23 5.74 2.72 -1.22
C TRP A 23 6.73 2.84 -2.38
N ALA A 24 8.03 2.98 -2.09
CA ALA A 24 9.08 3.06 -3.10
C ALA A 24 9.18 1.77 -3.94
N ILE A 25 9.13 0.59 -3.30
CA ILE A 25 9.11 -0.71 -3.99
C ILE A 25 7.92 -0.79 -4.95
N SER A 26 6.76 -0.30 -4.55
CA SER A 26 5.54 -0.35 -5.36
C SER A 26 5.64 0.53 -6.60
N PHE A 27 6.27 1.70 -6.49
CA PHE A 27 6.62 2.55 -7.63
C PHE A 27 7.58 1.84 -8.60
N VAL A 28 8.60 1.17 -8.07
CA VAL A 28 9.54 0.41 -8.90
C VAL A 28 8.82 -0.72 -9.63
N LEU A 29 7.99 -1.50 -8.95
CA LEU A 29 7.23 -2.58 -9.56
C LEU A 29 6.31 -2.08 -10.67
N LEU A 30 5.58 -0.98 -10.44
CA LEU A 30 4.75 -0.38 -11.48
C LEU A 30 5.61 0.11 -12.66
N GLY A 31 6.77 0.71 -12.38
CA GLY A 31 7.71 1.18 -13.41
C GLY A 31 8.31 0.07 -14.24
N LEU A 32 8.50 -1.12 -13.67
CA LEU A 32 8.94 -2.30 -14.41
C LEU A 32 7.85 -2.86 -15.32
N VAL A 33 6.58 -2.80 -14.90
CA VAL A 33 5.44 -3.30 -15.69
C VAL A 33 5.05 -2.35 -16.81
N VAL A 34 5.00 -1.05 -16.51
CA VAL A 34 4.45 -0.03 -17.42
C VAL A 34 5.54 0.78 -18.13
N GLY A 35 6.76 0.77 -17.62
CA GLY A 35 7.89 1.56 -18.09
C GLY A 35 7.99 2.91 -17.40
N PHE A 36 9.17 3.22 -16.83
CA PHE A 36 9.42 4.49 -16.13
C PHE A 36 9.17 5.74 -17.00
N GLY A 37 9.46 5.66 -18.30
CA GLY A 37 9.17 6.75 -19.23
C GLY A 37 7.68 7.09 -19.32
N ARG A 38 6.79 6.08 -19.24
CA ARG A 38 5.34 6.28 -19.24
C ARG A 38 4.82 6.81 -17.90
N LEU A 39 5.44 6.40 -16.78
CA LEU A 39 5.12 6.96 -15.47
C LEU A 39 5.47 8.44 -15.36
N ALA A 40 6.55 8.88 -16.00
CA ALA A 40 6.98 10.27 -16.01
C ALA A 40 6.20 11.14 -17.02
N ALA A 41 5.61 10.52 -18.05
CA ALA A 41 4.92 11.21 -19.13
C ALA A 41 3.51 11.71 -18.78
N GLY A 42 2.96 11.29 -17.63
CA GLY A 42 1.65 11.77 -17.14
C GLY A 42 0.70 10.64 -16.75
N PRO A 43 -0.63 10.83 -16.87
CA PRO A 43 -1.61 9.82 -16.51
C PRO A 43 -1.43 8.54 -17.35
N LEU A 44 -1.72 7.41 -16.72
CA LEU A 44 -1.64 6.10 -17.35
C LEU A 44 -2.95 5.83 -18.09
N ASP A 45 -2.82 5.64 -19.41
CA ASP A 45 -3.90 5.19 -20.26
C ASP A 45 -4.01 3.66 -20.18
N ILE A 46 -5.03 3.18 -19.48
CA ILE A 46 -5.33 1.75 -19.35
C ILE A 46 -6.58 1.46 -20.17
N GLN A 47 -6.42 0.61 -21.19
CA GLN A 47 -7.55 0.12 -21.97
C GLN A 47 -8.02 -1.20 -21.38
N LEU A 48 -9.21 -1.20 -20.78
CA LEU A 48 -9.83 -2.42 -20.27
C LEU A 48 -11.03 -2.78 -21.14
N HIS A 49 -10.88 -3.88 -21.88
CA HIS A 49 -11.86 -4.44 -22.82
C HIS A 49 -12.28 -3.47 -23.94
N ASN A 50 -13.09 -2.46 -23.64
CA ASN A 50 -13.58 -1.46 -24.60
C ASN A 50 -13.74 -0.04 -23.98
N ARG A 51 -13.16 0.20 -22.80
CA ARG A 51 -13.25 1.47 -22.08
C ARG A 51 -11.85 2.01 -21.79
N TYR A 52 -11.65 3.30 -22.04
CA TYR A 52 -10.39 4.00 -21.74
C TYR A 52 -10.47 4.58 -20.34
N PHE A 53 -9.51 4.22 -19.50
CA PHE A 53 -9.34 4.82 -18.18
C PHE A 53 -8.04 5.62 -18.17
N MET A 54 -8.17 6.92 -17.91
CA MET A 54 -7.03 7.77 -17.55
C MET A 54 -6.88 7.70 -16.03
N LEU A 55 -5.87 6.95 -15.58
CA LEU A 55 -5.60 6.78 -14.16
C LEU A 55 -4.35 7.55 -13.76
N SER A 56 -4.41 8.33 -12.69
CA SER A 56 -3.18 8.94 -12.17
C SER A 56 -2.21 7.85 -11.70
N VAL A 57 -0.92 8.10 -11.84
CA VAL A 57 0.12 7.17 -11.36
C VAL A 57 -0.05 6.87 -9.88
N GLY A 58 -0.43 7.88 -9.08
CA GLY A 58 -0.70 7.68 -7.64
C GLY A 58 -1.81 6.68 -7.37
N TYR A 59 -2.92 6.74 -8.13
CA TYR A 59 -4.01 5.78 -8.02
C TYR A 59 -3.63 4.39 -8.54
N ALA A 60 -2.75 4.29 -9.55
CA ALA A 60 -2.25 3.02 -10.05
C ALA A 60 -1.27 2.33 -9.08
N VAL A 61 -0.43 3.11 -8.39
CA VAL A 61 0.52 2.60 -7.38
C VAL A 61 -0.19 2.14 -6.12
N PHE A 62 -1.26 2.83 -5.71
CA PHE A 62 -1.95 2.56 -4.44
C PHE A 62 -2.32 1.08 -4.20
N PRO A 63 -2.98 0.34 -5.11
CA PRO A 63 -3.30 -1.08 -4.88
C PRO A 63 -2.06 -1.96 -4.78
N ILE A 64 -1.00 -1.67 -5.55
CA ILE A 64 0.29 -2.37 -5.49
C ILE A 64 0.93 -2.14 -4.11
N PHE A 65 0.90 -0.89 -3.64
CA PHE A 65 1.37 -0.53 -2.32
C PHE A 65 0.67 -1.29 -1.21
N VAL A 66 -0.65 -1.39 -1.24
CA VAL A 66 -1.41 -2.11 -0.21
C VAL A 66 -0.98 -3.59 -0.13
N VAL A 67 -0.76 -4.24 -1.28
CA VAL A 67 -0.24 -5.61 -1.37
C VAL A 67 1.17 -5.71 -0.79
N VAL A 68 2.10 -4.89 -1.31
CA VAL A 68 3.52 -4.91 -0.90
C VAL A 68 3.68 -4.60 0.59
N ALA A 69 3.01 -3.56 1.08
CA ALA A 69 3.07 -3.15 2.48
C ALA A 69 2.54 -4.25 3.41
N THR A 70 1.49 -4.96 3.01
CA THR A 70 0.96 -6.09 3.78
C THR A 70 1.98 -7.21 3.86
N ILE A 71 2.56 -7.63 2.73
CA ILE A 71 3.56 -8.71 2.68
C ILE A 71 4.79 -8.35 3.53
N VAL A 72 5.34 -7.15 3.35
CA VAL A 72 6.51 -6.67 4.09
C VAL A 72 6.22 -6.68 5.60
N THR A 73 5.04 -6.20 6.01
CA THR A 73 4.65 -6.15 7.43
C THR A 73 4.46 -7.56 8.01
N VAL A 74 3.86 -8.49 7.27
CA VAL A 74 3.68 -9.89 7.70
C VAL A 74 5.03 -10.60 7.83
N VAL A 75 5.92 -10.48 6.84
CA VAL A 75 7.26 -11.07 6.89
C VAL A 75 8.03 -10.55 8.10
N ARG A 76 7.98 -9.24 8.35
CA ARG A 76 8.63 -8.64 9.52
C ARG A 76 8.02 -9.12 10.83
N GLY A 77 6.70 -9.22 10.90
CA GLY A 77 5.98 -9.78 12.04
C GLY A 77 6.35 -11.24 12.32
N ALA A 78 6.56 -12.04 11.27
CA ALA A 78 7.00 -13.43 11.36
C ALA A 78 8.46 -13.54 11.82
N LEU A 79 9.37 -12.74 11.26
CA LEU A 79 10.80 -12.73 11.60
C LEU A 79 11.06 -12.16 13.01
N GLY A 80 10.23 -11.25 13.50
CA GLY A 80 10.35 -10.60 14.81
C GLY A 80 9.35 -11.08 15.88
N ARG A 81 8.59 -12.15 15.61
CA ARG A 81 7.50 -12.69 16.45
C ARG A 81 6.56 -11.62 17.04
N PHE A 82 5.75 -10.93 16.23
CA PHE A 82 4.52 -10.14 16.54
C PHE A 82 4.35 -9.45 17.93
N LYS A 83 5.43 -9.20 18.68
CA LYS A 83 5.38 -8.72 20.07
C LYS A 83 5.11 -7.23 20.16
N SER A 84 5.41 -6.49 19.09
CA SER A 84 5.13 -5.05 19.06
C SER A 84 3.66 -4.78 18.73
N ASN A 85 3.01 -3.97 19.58
CA ASN A 85 1.66 -3.47 19.32
C ASN A 85 1.60 -2.60 18.05
N THR A 86 2.71 -1.97 17.64
CA THR A 86 2.75 -1.18 16.41
C THR A 86 2.51 -2.03 15.17
N ILE A 87 3.11 -3.22 15.09
CA ILE A 87 2.94 -4.13 13.95
C ILE A 87 1.48 -4.56 13.82
N LYS A 88 0.82 -4.86 14.95
CA LYS A 88 -0.60 -5.21 14.98
C LYS A 88 -1.47 -4.04 14.51
N ALA A 89 -1.15 -2.82 14.94
CA ALA A 89 -1.86 -1.62 14.50
C ALA A 89 -1.71 -1.37 12.99
N VAL A 90 -0.49 -1.53 12.45
CA VAL A 90 -0.22 -1.39 11.00
C VAL A 90 -0.98 -2.45 10.21
N LEU A 91 -0.96 -3.72 10.64
CA LEU A 91 -1.75 -4.76 9.99
C LEU A 91 -3.25 -4.53 10.08
N GLY A 92 -3.74 -4.04 11.22
CA GLY A 92 -5.15 -3.67 11.38
C GLY A 92 -5.56 -2.58 10.40
N LEU A 93 -4.74 -1.53 10.26
CA LEU A 93 -4.97 -0.44 9.31
C LEU A 93 -4.95 -0.93 7.87
N LEU A 94 -3.98 -1.75 7.48
CA LEU A 94 -3.93 -2.37 6.15
C LEU A 94 -5.13 -3.29 5.89
N GLY A 95 -5.60 -4.01 6.91
CA GLY A 95 -6.81 -4.84 6.83
C GLY A 95 -8.08 -4.04 6.57
N VAL A 96 -8.23 -2.86 7.20
CA VAL A 96 -9.35 -1.94 6.92
C VAL A 96 -9.30 -1.43 5.49
N VAL A 97 -8.11 -1.07 5.00
CA VAL A 97 -7.92 -0.64 3.60
C VAL A 97 -8.30 -1.76 2.61
N TRP A 98 -7.91 -3.00 2.91
CA TRP A 98 -8.32 -4.17 2.13
C TRP A 98 -9.83 -4.37 2.10
N ALA A 99 -10.49 -4.31 3.25
CA ALA A 99 -11.93 -4.44 3.34
C ALA A 99 -12.65 -3.37 2.52
N PHE A 100 -12.16 -2.13 2.58
CA PHE A 100 -12.68 -1.03 1.76
C PHE A 100 -12.49 -1.28 0.26
N LEU A 101 -11.30 -1.70 -0.17
CA LEU A 101 -11.04 -2.02 -1.58
C LEU A 101 -11.94 -3.15 -2.09
N LEU A 102 -12.14 -4.20 -1.29
CA LEU A 102 -13.04 -5.30 -1.62
C LEU A 102 -14.50 -4.84 -1.73
N LEU A 103 -14.95 -3.95 -0.84
CA LEU A 103 -16.29 -3.36 -0.91
C LEU A 103 -16.48 -2.52 -2.19
N VAL A 104 -15.47 -1.72 -2.56
CA VAL A 104 -15.50 -0.95 -3.81
C VAL A 104 -15.57 -1.87 -5.03
N VAL A 105 -14.78 -2.94 -5.05
CA VAL A 105 -14.83 -3.93 -6.14
C VAL A 105 -16.20 -4.62 -6.17
N TYR A 106 -16.72 -5.05 -5.03
CA TYR A 106 -18.04 -5.69 -4.93
C TYR A 106 -19.15 -4.79 -5.47
N THR A 107 -19.19 -3.53 -5.03
CA THR A 107 -20.19 -2.55 -5.49
C THR A 107 -20.05 -2.23 -6.97
N LEU A 108 -18.82 -2.10 -7.50
CA LEU A 108 -18.60 -1.92 -8.94
C LEU A 108 -19.12 -3.10 -9.75
N VAL A 109 -18.84 -4.33 -9.33
CA VAL A 109 -19.32 -5.55 -9.99
C VAL A 109 -20.84 -5.64 -9.96
N GLN A 110 -21.48 -5.33 -8.84
CA GLN A 110 -22.94 -5.31 -8.72
C GLN A 110 -23.61 -4.26 -9.62
N ASN A 111 -23.01 -3.09 -9.79
CA ASN A 111 -23.54 -2.02 -10.63
C ASN A 111 -23.21 -2.19 -12.14
N LEU A 112 -22.44 -3.22 -12.51
CA LEU A 112 -22.11 -3.56 -13.89
C LEU A 112 -23.03 -4.63 -14.50
N HIS A 113 -23.95 -5.19 -13.69
CA HIS A 113 -25.03 -6.09 -14.11
C HIS A 113 -26.38 -5.36 -14.11
#